data_AF-A0A1Y1N545-F1
#
_entry.id   AF-A0A1Y1N545-F1
#
_cell.length_a   1.000
_cell.length_b   1.000
_cell.length_c   1.000
_cell.angle_alpha   90.00
_cell.angle_beta   90.00
_cell.angle_gamma   90.00
#
_symmetry.space_group_name_H-M   'P 1'
#
loop_
_entity.id
_entity.type
_entity.pdbx_description
1 polymer ?
#
loop_
_entity_poly.entity_id
_entity_poly.type
_entity_poly.pdbx_seq_one_letter_code
_entity_poly.pdbx_strand_id
1 'polypeptide(L)'
;YRLSRGRRIVENAFGISSAVFRVLRRPMLLKPETAELVVMTTILLHNYLRTHSPNLYAPVGLLDNEMEGNLIEGSWRKEGDMTSMLPLINVPRRSTNYCSRIR
;
A
#
# COMPACT_ATOMS: atom_id res chain seq x y z
N TYR A 1 9.88 15.95 -0.56
CA TYR A 1 9.49 15.23 -1.79
C TYR A 1 9.74 13.72 -1.75
N ARG A 2 10.98 13.24 -1.51
CA ARG A 2 11.31 11.79 -1.57
C ARG A 2 10.50 10.88 -0.62
N LEU A 3 10.26 11.34 0.61
CA LEU A 3 9.48 10.58 1.61
C LEU A 3 8.01 10.39 1.20
N SER A 4 7.41 11.37 0.52
CA SER A 4 6.03 11.28 0.02
C SER A 4 5.92 10.24 -1.09
N ARG A 5 6.91 10.19 -1.99
CA ARG A 5 6.94 9.24 -3.10
C ARG A 5 7.18 7.80 -2.62
N GLY A 6 8.06 7.59 -1.64
CA GLY A 6 8.29 6.28 -1.05
C GLY A 6 7.04 5.71 -0.36
N ARG A 7 6.36 6.53 0.46
CA ARG A 7 5.09 6.14 1.08
C ARG A 7 4.04 5.75 0.05
N ARG A 8 3.89 6.53 -1.02
CA ARG A 8 2.91 6.25 -2.06
C ARG A 8 3.16 4.92 -2.80
N ILE A 9 4.42 4.56 -3.05
CA ILE A 9 4.74 3.27 -3.66
C ILE A 9 4.30 2.12 -2.75
N VAL A 10 4.57 2.24 -1.45
CA VAL A 10 4.16 1.24 -0.45
C VAL A 10 2.64 1.17 -0.36
N GLU A 11 1.95 2.30 -0.26
CA GLU A 11 0.49 2.36 -0.22
C GLU A 11 -0.16 1.75 -1.47
N ASN A 12 0.34 2.08 -2.66
CA ASN A 12 -0.13 1.49 -3.91
C ASN A 12 0.02 -0.04 -3.91
N ALA A 13 1.17 -0.56 -3.48
CA ALA A 13 1.41 -2.01 -3.46
C ALA A 13 0.50 -2.74 -2.47
N PHE A 14 0.36 -2.21 -1.25
CA PHE A 14 -0.53 -2.78 -0.24
C PHE A 14 -1.99 -2.62 -0.62
N GLY A 15 -2.38 -1.48 -1.19
CA GLY A 15 -3.72 -1.17 -1.64
C GLY A 15 -4.22 -2.13 -2.72
N ILE A 16 -3.41 -2.39 -3.74
CA ILE A 16 -3.74 -3.37 -4.78
C ILE A 16 -3.80 -4.79 -4.19
N SER A 17 -2.83 -5.13 -3.35
CA SER A 17 -2.79 -6.45 -2.73
C SER A 17 -4.01 -6.68 -1.83
N SER A 18 -4.46 -5.69 -1.06
CA SER A 18 -5.65 -5.81 -0.22
C SER A 18 -6.95 -5.74 -1.02
N ALA A 19 -6.99 -4.97 -2.12
CA ALA A 19 -8.13 -4.94 -3.03
C ALA A 19 -8.36 -6.32 -3.65
N VAL A 20 -7.32 -6.95 -4.19
CA VAL A 20 -7.44 -8.27 -4.84
C VAL A 20 -7.55 -9.39 -3.81
N PHE A 21 -6.69 -9.40 -2.79
CA PHE A 21 -6.62 -10.46 -1.79
C PHE A 21 -7.30 -10.02 -0.49
N ARG A 22 -8.63 -10.24 -0.45
CA ARG A 22 -9.49 -9.82 0.67
C ARG A 22 -9.04 -10.33 2.04
N VAL A 23 -8.24 -11.40 2.09
CA VAL A 23 -7.62 -11.92 3.32
C VAL A 23 -6.72 -10.90 4.02
N LEU A 24 -6.12 -9.96 3.27
CA LEU A 24 -5.28 -8.90 3.82
C LEU A 24 -6.10 -7.71 4.36
N ARG A 25 -7.41 -7.65 4.13
CA ARG A 25 -8.26 -6.51 4.54
C ARG A 25 -8.61 -6.55 6.02
N ARG A 26 -8.49 -7.67 6.71
CA ARG A 26 -8.82 -7.79 8.13
C ARG A 26 -7.68 -8.47 8.90
N PRO A 27 -7.55 -8.22 10.21
CA PRO A 27 -6.64 -8.97 11.04
C PRO A 27 -6.88 -10.47 10.89
N MET A 28 -5.81 -11.23 10.68
CA MET A 28 -5.88 -12.68 10.55
C MET A 28 -5.97 -13.31 11.94
N LEU A 29 -7.08 -14.01 12.23
CA LEU A 29 -7.23 -14.83 13.45
C LEU A 29 -6.56 -16.20 13.23
N LEU A 30 -5.29 -16.19 12.86
CA LEU A 30 -4.48 -17.35 12.52
C LEU A 30 -3.24 -17.40 13.41
N LYS A 31 -2.62 -18.57 13.51
CA LYS A 31 -1.29 -18.70 14.12
C LYS A 31 -0.26 -17.96 13.26
N PRO A 32 0.79 -17.36 13.85
CA PRO A 32 1.76 -16.56 13.11
C PRO A 32 2.40 -17.32 11.93
N GLU A 33 2.67 -18.62 12.10
CA GLU A 33 3.25 -19.47 11.04
C GLU A 33 2.30 -19.60 9.83
N THR A 34 1.00 -19.76 10.11
CA THR A 34 -0.01 -19.82 9.05
C THR A 34 -0.26 -18.47 8.41
N ALA A 35 -0.20 -17.37 9.17
CA ALA A 35 -0.33 -16.02 8.62
C ALA A 35 0.85 -15.68 7.68
N GLU A 36 2.07 -16.09 8.03
CA GLU A 36 3.25 -15.94 7.18
C GLU A 36 3.09 -16.67 5.85
N LEU A 37 2.62 -17.92 5.88
CA LEU A 37 2.35 -18.70 4.66
C LEU A 37 1.30 -18.02 3.77
N VAL A 38 0.24 -17.45 4.35
CA VAL A 38 -0.78 -16.71 3.61
C VAL A 38 -0.16 -15.48 2.94
N VAL A 39 0.65 -14.71 3.66
CA VAL A 39 1.31 -13.51 3.12
C VAL A 39 2.26 -13.88 1.98
N MET A 40 3.11 -14.89 2.17
CA MET A 40 4.05 -15.36 1.14
C MET A 40 3.33 -15.87 -0.12
N THR A 41 2.26 -16.65 0.07
CA THR A 41 1.42 -17.12 -1.03
C THR A 41 0.79 -15.94 -1.79
N THR A 42 0.32 -14.93 -1.06
CA THR A 42 -0.27 -13.72 -1.64
C THR A 42 0.73 -12.96 -2.51
N ILE A 43 1.97 -12.83 -2.03
CA ILE A 43 3.07 -12.18 -2.79
C ILE A 43 3.42 -13.00 -4.04
N LEU A 44 3.50 -14.32 -3.92
CA LEU A 44 3.76 -15.20 -5.06
C LEU A 44 2.68 -15.05 -6.14
N LEU A 45 1.42 -15.03 -5.72
CA LEU A 45 0.28 -14.89 -6.62
C LEU A 45 0.21 -13.50 -7.24
N HIS A 46 0.54 -12.45 -6.48
CA HIS A 46 0.71 -11.08 -7.01
C HIS A 46 1.74 -11.05 -8.15
N ASN A 47 2.92 -11.63 -7.93
CA ASN A 47 3.99 -11.66 -8.94
C ASN A 47 3.58 -12.47 -10.17
N TYR A 48 2.91 -13.60 -9.96
CA TYR A 48 2.41 -14.44 -11.05
C TYR A 48 1.40 -13.68 -11.93
N LEU A 49 0.39 -13.06 -11.32
CA LEU A 49 -0.67 -12.33 -12.04
C LEU A 49 -0.13 -11.07 -12.74
N ARG A 50 0.83 -10.38 -12.12
CA ARG A 50 1.53 -9.24 -12.74
C ARG A 50 2.28 -9.63 -14.01
N THR A 51 2.78 -10.86 -14.08
CA THR A 51 3.56 -11.37 -15.22
C THR A 51 2.65 -11.94 -16.31
N HIS A 52 1.64 -12.73 -15.94
CA HIS A 52 0.83 -13.50 -16.88
C HIS A 52 -0.45 -12.80 -17.31
N SER A 53 -0.94 -11.84 -16.53
CA SER A 53 -2.21 -11.15 -16.82
C SER A 53 -2.18 -9.69 -16.37
N PRO A 54 -1.21 -8.88 -16.84
CA PRO A 54 -1.01 -7.51 -16.36
C PRO A 54 -2.23 -6.62 -16.58
N ASN A 55 -2.90 -6.74 -17.73
CA ASN A 55 -4.07 -5.91 -18.06
C ASN A 55 -5.30 -6.23 -17.21
N LEU A 56 -5.45 -7.48 -16.77
CA LEU A 56 -6.54 -7.91 -15.90
C LEU A 56 -6.22 -7.60 -14.43
N TYR A 57 -4.97 -7.83 -14.02
CA TYR A 57 -4.53 -7.66 -12.64
C TYR A 57 -4.32 -6.20 -12.25
N ALA A 58 -3.75 -5.41 -13.16
CA ALA A 58 -3.43 -4.01 -12.95
C ALA A 58 -3.80 -3.16 -14.19
N PRO A 59 -5.10 -2.93 -14.43
CA PRO A 59 -5.53 -2.07 -15.53
C PRO A 59 -5.01 -0.64 -15.38
N VAL A 60 -4.93 0.08 -16.51
CA VAL A 60 -4.52 1.48 -16.52
C VAL A 60 -5.47 2.30 -15.64
N GLY A 61 -4.89 3.12 -14.76
CA GLY A 61 -5.64 3.89 -13.76
C GLY A 61 -5.90 3.15 -12.45
N LEU A 62 -5.46 1.90 -12.29
CA LEU A 62 -5.48 1.23 -10.99
C LEU A 62 -4.59 1.95 -10.00
N LEU A 63 -3.33 2.23 -10.37
CA LEU A 63 -2.31 2.87 -9.53
C LEU A 63 -2.45 4.40 -9.45
N ASP A 64 -1.97 4.98 -8.35
CA ASP A 64 -1.78 6.44 -8.29
C ASP A 64 -0.71 6.87 -9.32
N ASN A 65 -1.02 7.90 -10.11
CA ASN A 65 -0.14 8.47 -11.12
C ASN A 65 0.14 9.95 -10.85
N GLU A 66 1.32 10.44 -11.21
CA GLU A 66 1.61 11.88 -11.22
C GLU A 66 1.56 12.39 -12.66
N MET A 67 0.68 13.36 -12.92
CA MET A 67 0.61 14.06 -14.20
C MET A 67 0.75 15.55 -13.94
N GLU A 68 1.73 16.19 -14.58
CA GLU A 68 1.98 17.65 -14.47
C GLU A 68 2.11 18.18 -13.03
N GLY A 69 2.71 17.38 -12.13
CA GLY A 69 2.88 17.76 -10.72
C GLY A 69 1.64 17.55 -9.85
N ASN A 70 0.51 17.14 -10.43
CA ASN A 70 -0.70 16.78 -9.72
C ASN A 70 -0.78 15.26 -9.53
N LEU A 71 -1.24 14.86 -8.34
CA LEU A 71 -1.45 13.47 -8.00
C LEU A 71 -2.86 13.04 -8.46
N ILE A 72 -2.91 12.06 -9.35
CA ILE A 72 -4.12 11.36 -9.77
C ILE A 72 -4.23 10.09 -8.95
N GLU A 73 -5.26 9.99 -8.13
CA GLU A 73 -5.53 8.81 -7.31
C GLU A 73 -5.97 7.61 -8.15
N GLY A 74 -5.42 6.45 -7.83
CA GLY A 74 -5.74 5.18 -8.45
C GLY A 74 -7.12 4.66 -8.07
N SER A 75 -7.74 3.88 -8.96
CA SER A 75 -9.06 3.31 -8.72
C SER A 75 -9.11 2.33 -7.52
N TRP A 76 -7.97 1.74 -7.12
CA TRP A 76 -7.92 0.85 -5.94
C TRP A 76 -8.34 1.56 -4.64
N ARG A 77 -8.23 2.89 -4.58
CA ARG A 77 -8.67 3.71 -3.43
C ARG A 77 -10.20 3.85 -3.33
N LYS A 78 -10.93 3.57 -4.42
CA LYS A 78 -12.39 3.77 -4.51
C LYS A 78 -13.21 2.53 -4.15
N GLU A 79 -12.58 1.37 -3.92
CA GLU A 79 -13.31 0.20 -3.42
C GLU A 79 -13.77 0.43 -1.98
N GLY A 80 -15.03 0.85 -1.85
CA GLY A 80 -15.73 1.02 -0.57
C GLY A 80 -15.91 -0.31 0.14
N ASP A 81 -14.90 -0.69 0.93
CA ASP A 81 -14.97 -1.54 2.15
C ASP A 81 -13.56 -1.85 2.69
N MET A 82 -12.62 -0.91 2.61
CA MET A 82 -11.35 -1.00 3.35
C MET A 82 -11.52 -0.38 4.74
N THR A 83 -12.18 -1.09 5.65
CA THR A 83 -12.29 -0.69 7.07
C THR A 83 -10.96 -0.76 7.84
N SER A 84 -9.84 -1.10 7.17
CA SER A 84 -8.55 -1.40 7.80
C SER A 84 -7.41 -0.44 7.48
N MET A 85 -7.62 0.56 6.62
CA MET A 85 -6.67 1.65 6.44
C MET A 85 -7.41 2.98 6.38
N LEU A 86 -7.90 3.43 7.53
CA LEU A 86 -8.26 4.84 7.70
C LEU A 86 -7.07 5.68 7.22
N PRO A 87 -7.30 6.81 6.51
CA PRO A 87 -6.22 7.67 6.08
C PRO A 87 -5.34 7.99 7.29
N LEU A 88 -4.06 7.61 7.21
CA LEU A 88 -3.11 7.84 8.29
C LEU A 88 -3.12 9.33 8.58
N ILE A 89 -3.46 9.71 9.81
CA ILE A 89 -3.36 11.09 10.26
C ILE A 89 -1.93 11.52 9.97
N ASN A 90 -1.77 12.55 9.14
CA ASN A 90 -0.46 13.11 8.82
C ASN A 90 0.05 13.87 10.05
N VAL A 91 0.53 13.12 11.05
CA VAL A 91 1.14 13.71 12.24
C VAL A 91 2.51 14.24 11.83
N PRO A 92 2.75 15.57 11.87
CA PRO A 92 4.08 16.09 11.66
C PRO A 92 5.00 15.51 12.74
N ARG A 93 6.04 14.76 12.34
CA ARG A 93 7.11 14.39 13.26
C ARG A 93 7.76 15.68 13.73
N ARG A 94 7.65 16.02 15.02
CA ARG A 94 8.52 17.03 15.63
C ARG A 94 9.96 16.59 15.38
N SER A 95 10.73 17.39 14.67
CA SER A 95 12.17 17.17 14.56
C SER A 95 12.74 17.14 15.97
N THR A 96 13.55 16.12 16.27
CA THR A 96 14.24 16.05 17.56
C THR A 96 15.24 17.20 17.62
N ASN A 97 14.97 18.24 18.41
CA ASN A 97 15.89 19.37 18.66
C ASN A 97 17.12 18.96 19.49
N TYR A 98 17.53 17.68 19.45
CA TYR A 98 18.66 17.16 20.21
C TYR A 98 20.00 17.69 19.67
N CYS A 99 20.08 17.98 18.37
CA CYS A 99 21.29 18.48 17.73
C CYS A 99 21.60 19.97 18.05
N SER A 100 20.60 20.77 18.44
CA SER A 100 20.80 22.19 18.79
C SER A 100 21.18 22.43 20.26
N ARG A 101 21.23 21.38 21.09
CA ARG A 101 21.62 21.46 22.52
C ARG A 101 23.07 21.02 22.79
N ILE A 102 23.80 20.63 21.75
CA ILE A 102 25.22 20.27 21.84
C ILE A 102 26.01 21.38 21.13
N ARG A 103 26.18 22.52 21.80
CA ARG A 103 27.20 23.51 21.49
C ARG A 103 27.65 24.19 22.76
#